data_AF-A0AB34IB14-F1
#
_entry.id   AF-A0AB34IB14-F1
#
_cell.length_a   1.000
_cell.length_b   1.000
_cell.length_c   1.000
_cell.angle_alpha   90.00
_cell.angle_beta   90.00
_cell.angle_gamma   90.00
#
_symmetry.space_group_name_H-M   'P 1'
#
loop_
_entity.id
_entity.type
_entity.pdbx_description
1 polymer ?
#
loop_
_entity_poly.entity_id
_entity_poly.type
_entity_poly.pdbx_seq_one_letter_code
_entity_poly.pdbx_strand_id
1 'polypeptide(L)'
;MSCCGVCAAMFTYASSFNQPLNWDTSSVTSMDWMFARTNSFNEPLNWNTSSVTSMFGTFYFAISFNQPLVWDTSSVTNMYSKLVLSSEELQPAARLGHEQCDEHGL
;
A
#
# COMPACT_ATOMS: atom_id res chain seq x y z
N MET A 1 -10.29 4.36 11.42
CA MET A 1 -9.52 3.11 11.36
C MET A 1 -8.06 3.50 11.32
N SER A 2 -7.27 3.01 12.26
CA SER A 2 -5.82 3.27 12.32
C SER A 2 -5.12 1.99 11.91
N CYS A 3 -4.03 2.12 11.15
CA CYS A 3 -3.18 0.99 10.85
C CYS A 3 -1.94 1.08 11.73
N CYS A 4 -1.79 0.12 12.65
CA CYS A 4 -0.67 0.08 13.58
C CYS A 4 0.33 -0.97 13.10
N GLY A 5 1.54 -0.56 12.71
CA GLY A 5 2.58 -1.48 12.25
C GLY A 5 2.52 -1.73 10.74
N VAL A 6 1.76 -2.73 10.28
CA VAL A 6 1.80 -3.18 8.88
C VAL A 6 0.45 -2.99 8.20
N CYS A 7 0.39 -2.18 7.14
CA CYS A 7 -0.78 -2.02 6.28
C CYS A 7 -0.56 -2.70 4.93
N ALA A 8 -0.02 -3.92 4.96
CA ALA A 8 0.19 -4.66 3.75
C ALA A 8 -1.14 -5.23 3.23
N ALA A 9 -1.31 -5.18 1.91
CA ALA A 9 -2.35 -5.87 1.15
C ALA A 9 -3.82 -5.56 1.47
N MET A 10 -4.13 -4.56 2.31
CA MET A 10 -5.50 -4.31 2.81
C MET A 10 -6.57 -4.10 1.72
N PHE A 11 -6.25 -3.44 0.62
CA PHE A 11 -7.17 -3.22 -0.51
C PHE A 11 -6.78 -4.01 -1.77
N THR A 12 -5.95 -5.04 -1.62
CA THR A 12 -5.56 -5.88 -2.75
C THR A 12 -6.81 -6.48 -3.41
N TYR A 13 -6.94 -6.35 -4.73
CA TYR A 13 -8.09 -6.79 -5.53
C TYR A 13 -9.43 -6.11 -5.19
N ALA A 14 -9.45 -5.04 -4.38
CA ALA A 14 -10.66 -4.27 -4.13
C ALA A 14 -10.99 -3.37 -5.34
N SER A 15 -11.28 -4.00 -6.48
CA SER A 15 -11.34 -3.36 -7.80
C SER A 15 -12.35 -2.20 -7.90
N SER A 16 -13.41 -2.24 -7.09
CA SER A 16 -14.47 -1.23 -7.03
C SER A 16 -14.32 -0.24 -5.86
N PHE A 17 -13.27 -0.38 -5.03
CA PHE A 17 -13.03 0.51 -3.90
C PHE A 17 -12.57 1.88 -4.41
N ASN A 18 -13.35 2.92 -4.09
CA ASN A 18 -13.02 4.32 -4.35
C ASN A 18 -13.71 5.19 -3.29
N GLN A 19 -13.26 5.06 -2.05
CA GLN A 19 -13.76 5.84 -0.92
C GLN A 19 -12.58 6.53 -0.22
N PRO A 20 -12.77 7.73 0.36
CA PRO A 20 -11.70 8.46 1.01
C PRO A 20 -11.15 7.69 2.23
N LEU A 21 -9.84 7.77 2.43
CA LEU A 21 -9.13 7.08 3.51
C LEU A 21 -8.47 8.06 4.48
N ASN A 22 -9.18 8.40 5.55
CA ASN A 22 -8.68 9.25 6.63
C ASN A 22 -8.09 8.36 7.75
N TRP A 23 -6.88 7.86 7.53
CA TRP A 23 -6.19 6.98 8.45
C TRP A 23 -5.00 7.68 9.09
N ASP A 24 -4.75 7.36 10.36
CA ASP A 24 -3.47 7.66 10.98
C ASP A 24 -2.47 6.58 10.59
N THR A 25 -1.41 6.99 9.88
CA THR A 25 -0.35 6.11 9.37
C THR A 25 1.00 6.39 10.02
N SER A 26 1.09 7.21 11.06
CA SER A 26 2.38 7.63 11.64
C SER A 26 3.25 6.48 12.15
N SER A 27 2.60 5.38 12.53
CA SER A 27 3.23 4.16 13.07
C SER A 27 3.34 3.04 12.04
N VAL A 28 3.03 3.31 10.78
CA VAL A 28 3.08 2.31 9.70
C VAL A 28 4.52 2.14 9.23
N THR A 29 4.97 0.89 9.19
CA THR A 29 6.30 0.48 8.74
C THR A 29 6.28 -0.23 7.39
N SER A 30 5.15 -0.80 6.97
CA SER A 30 4.99 -1.39 5.63
C SER A 30 3.63 -1.06 5.00
N MET A 31 3.67 -0.71 3.71
CA MET A 31 2.51 -0.44 2.84
C MET A 31 2.51 -1.38 1.62
N ASP A 32 3.09 -2.57 1.75
CA ASP A 32 3.29 -3.49 0.64
C ASP A 32 1.94 -3.92 0.05
N TRP A 33 1.78 -3.85 -1.27
CA TRP A 33 0.58 -4.23 -2.02
C TRP A 33 -0.72 -3.56 -1.58
N MET A 34 -0.68 -2.49 -0.78
CA MET A 34 -1.85 -1.91 -0.11
C MET A 34 -3.03 -1.65 -1.06
N PHE A 35 -2.76 -1.18 -2.28
CA PHE A 35 -3.74 -0.93 -3.36
C PHE A 35 -3.49 -1.76 -4.62
N ALA A 36 -2.89 -2.93 -4.49
CA ALA A 36 -2.61 -3.77 -5.64
C ALA A 36 -3.91 -4.21 -6.34
N ARG A 37 -4.06 -3.90 -7.63
CA ARG A 37 -5.25 -4.18 -8.46
C ARG A 37 -6.54 -3.52 -7.93
N THR A 38 -6.40 -2.42 -7.17
CA THR A 38 -7.53 -1.56 -6.77
C THR A 38 -7.89 -0.63 -7.93
N ASN A 39 -8.45 -1.20 -8.99
CA ASN A 39 -8.55 -0.55 -10.30
C ASN A 39 -9.29 0.78 -10.30
N SER A 40 -10.30 0.97 -9.45
CA SER A 40 -11.14 2.18 -9.42
C SER A 40 -10.64 3.26 -8.47
N PHE A 41 -9.63 2.99 -7.64
CA PHE A 41 -9.21 3.91 -6.59
C PHE A 41 -8.46 5.11 -7.16
N ASN A 42 -8.94 6.32 -6.87
CA ASN A 42 -8.34 7.59 -7.30
C ASN A 42 -8.57 8.72 -6.29
N GLU A 43 -8.69 8.38 -5.01
CA GLU A 43 -8.85 9.36 -3.93
C GLU A 43 -7.48 9.83 -3.39
N PRO A 44 -7.37 11.08 -2.91
CA PRO A 44 -6.11 11.60 -2.36
C PRO A 44 -5.68 10.84 -1.09
N LEU A 45 -4.36 10.65 -0.95
CA LEU A 45 -3.74 9.91 0.17
C LEU A 45 -2.81 10.81 0.98
N ASN A 46 -3.38 11.55 1.93
CA ASN A 46 -2.66 12.44 2.85
C ASN A 46 -2.14 11.67 4.06
N TRP A 47 -1.14 10.83 3.86
CA TRP A 47 -0.60 9.93 4.88
C TRP A 47 0.79 10.35 5.34
N ASN A 48 1.08 10.13 6.62
CA ASN A 48 2.44 10.23 7.12
C ASN A 48 3.18 8.91 6.85
N THR A 49 4.19 8.95 5.99
CA THR A 49 4.99 7.78 5.60
C THR A 49 6.42 7.81 6.16
N SER A 50 6.76 8.73 7.07
CA SER A 50 8.14 8.89 7.59
C SER A 50 8.70 7.63 8.25
N SER A 51 7.81 6.79 8.80
CA SER A 51 8.14 5.53 9.48
C SER A 51 8.13 4.31 8.54
N VAL A 52 7.69 4.49 7.28
CA VAL A 52 7.53 3.40 6.32
C VAL A 52 8.89 2.99 5.78
N THR A 53 9.18 1.69 5.85
CA THR A 53 10.42 1.10 5.34
C THR A 53 10.19 0.27 4.08
N SER A 54 8.95 -0.15 3.80
CA SER A 54 8.58 -0.92 2.61
C SER A 54 7.31 -0.41 1.94
N MET A 55 7.38 -0.18 0.62
CA MET A 55 6.28 0.26 -0.26
C MET A 55 6.19 -0.66 -1.50
N PHE A 56 6.47 -1.94 -1.31
CA PHE A 56 6.58 -2.91 -2.39
C PHE A 56 5.23 -3.09 -3.09
N GLY A 57 5.15 -2.79 -4.38
CA GLY A 57 3.94 -3.01 -5.17
C GLY A 57 2.67 -2.30 -4.67
N THR A 58 2.79 -1.23 -3.87
CA THR A 58 1.65 -0.52 -3.24
C THR A 58 0.54 -0.17 -4.23
N PHE A 59 0.89 0.25 -5.46
CA PHE A 59 -0.06 0.56 -6.54
C PHE A 59 0.02 -0.38 -7.75
N TYR A 60 0.47 -1.62 -7.54
CA TYR A 60 0.61 -2.55 -8.66
C TYR A 60 -0.72 -2.79 -9.37
N PHE A 61 -0.82 -2.49 -10.66
CA PHE A 61 -2.07 -2.53 -11.43
C PHE A 61 -3.21 -1.66 -10.85
N ALA A 62 -2.93 -0.61 -10.07
CA ALA A 62 -3.94 0.39 -9.67
C ALA A 62 -4.17 1.40 -10.81
N ILE A 63 -4.86 0.96 -11.87
CA ILE A 63 -4.88 1.64 -13.16
C ILE A 63 -5.50 3.05 -13.17
N SER A 64 -6.41 3.37 -12.24
CA SER A 64 -7.09 4.68 -12.21
C SER A 64 -6.42 5.68 -11.27
N PHE A 65 -5.41 5.28 -10.49
CA PHE A 65 -4.80 6.17 -9.51
C PHE A 65 -3.94 7.22 -10.21
N ASN A 66 -4.31 8.49 -10.05
CA ASN A 66 -3.64 9.64 -10.65
C ASN A 66 -3.70 10.87 -9.72
N GLN A 67 -3.48 10.66 -8.43
CA GLN A 67 -3.41 11.73 -7.43
C GLN A 67 -1.96 12.04 -7.07
N PRO A 68 -1.64 13.31 -6.74
CA PRO A 68 -0.32 13.64 -6.21
C PRO A 68 -0.07 12.89 -4.89
N LEU A 69 1.16 12.37 -4.72
CA LEU A 69 1.61 11.72 -3.50
C LEU A 69 2.66 12.60 -2.81
N VAL A 70 2.35 13.05 -1.61
CA VAL A 70 3.28 13.79 -0.75
C VAL A 70 3.75 12.83 0.35
N TRP A 71 4.50 11.82 -0.05
CA TRP A 71 5.02 10.79 0.85
C TRP A 71 6.49 11.04 1.14
N ASP A 72 6.85 10.98 2.42
CA ASP A 72 8.24 10.89 2.84
C ASP A 72 8.76 9.48 2.59
N THR A 73 9.81 9.37 1.79
CA THR A 73 10.42 8.11 1.43
C THR A 73 11.86 7.96 1.91
N SER A 74 12.35 8.83 2.80
CA SER A 74 13.73 8.77 3.27
C SER A 74 14.09 7.48 3.99
N SER A 75 13.09 6.84 4.61
CA SER A 75 13.22 5.61 5.39
C SER A 75 12.96 4.33 4.57
N VAL A 76 12.49 4.47 3.32
CA VAL A 76 12.07 3.34 2.49
C VAL A 76 13.29 2.65 1.90
N THR A 77 13.42 1.35 2.17
CA THR A 77 14.50 0.51 1.65
C THR A 77 14.03 -0.42 0.53
N ASN A 78 12.72 -0.63 0.40
CA ASN A 78 12.12 -1.43 -0.67
C ASN A 78 10.96 -0.68 -1.36
N MET A 79 11.22 -0.14 -2.55
CA MET A 79 10.24 0.52 -3.41
C MET A 79 9.89 -0.28 -4.65
N TYR A 80 10.19 -1.58 -4.69
CA TYR A 80 10.02 -2.32 -5.93
C TYR A 80 8.53 -2.44 -6.26
N SER A 81 8.07 -1.57 -7.15
CA SER A 81 6.80 -1.69 -7.83
C SER A 81 7.11 -2.23 -9.21
N LYS A 82 6.45 -3.33 -9.60
CA LYS A 82 6.38 -3.69 -11.02
C LYS A 82 5.50 -2.65 -11.72
N LEU A 83 6.05 -1.45 -11.94
CA LEU A 83 5.52 -0.49 -12.89
C LEU A 83 5.50 -1.23 -14.22
N VAL A 84 4.34 -1.28 -14.87
CA VAL A 84 4.25 -1.82 -16.23
C VAL A 84 4.98 -0.84 -17.15
N LEU A 85 6.29 -0.98 -17.24
CA LEU A 85 7.04 -0.73 -18.45
C LEU A 85 7.34 -2.13 -19.01
N SER A 86 6.94 -2.33 -20.26
CA SER A 86 7.38 -3.36 -21.20
C SER A 86 8.15 -4.56 -20.62
N SER A 87 7.54 -5.74 -20.73
CA SER A 87 8.18 -7.06 -20.79
C SER A 87 9.72 -7.06 -20.72
N GLU A 88 10.30 -7.30 -19.55
CA GLU A 88 11.32 -8.31 -19.26
C GLU A 88 11.78 -8.13 -17.79
N GLU A 89 12.24 -9.22 -17.18
CA GLU A 89 13.10 -9.31 -15.99
C GLU A 89 12.52 -9.43 -14.55
N LEU A 90 12.72 -10.67 -14.08
CA LEU A 90 13.01 -11.22 -12.74
C LEU A 90 11.93 -11.75 -11.77
N GLN A 91 12.25 -12.97 -11.32
CA GLN A 91 11.54 -13.97 -10.50
C GLN A 91 11.83 -13.80 -8.97
N PRO A 92 11.63 -14.80 -8.08
CA PRO A 92 10.39 -15.07 -7.34
C PRO A 92 10.58 -15.15 -5.81
N ALA A 93 9.77 -14.46 -4.99
CA ALA A 93 9.64 -14.74 -3.55
C ALA A 93 8.47 -13.89 -2.99
N ALA A 94 7.66 -14.29 -2.01
CA ALA A 94 7.41 -15.55 -1.35
C ALA A 94 6.03 -15.41 -0.63
N ARG A 95 5.29 -16.52 -0.65
CA ARG A 95 4.26 -17.01 0.28
C ARG A 95 3.79 -16.12 1.47
N LEU A 96 2.52 -15.71 1.37
CA LEU A 96 1.41 -15.70 2.37
C LEU A 96 1.68 -15.47 3.87
N GLY A 97 0.96 -14.50 4.43
CA GLY A 97 0.55 -14.42 5.84
C GLY A 97 -0.51 -13.34 6.01
N HIS A 98 -1.80 -13.69 5.99
CA HIS A 98 -2.88 -12.82 6.45
C HIS A 98 -2.89 -12.92 7.98
N GLU A 99 -2.48 -11.86 8.67
CA GLU A 99 -2.74 -11.69 10.11
C GLU A 99 -3.74 -10.55 10.27
N GLN A 100 -4.93 -10.93 10.71
CA GLN A 100 -6.04 -10.06 11.04
C GLN A 100 -5.80 -9.63 12.49
N CYS A 101 -5.59 -8.34 12.75
CA CYS A 101 -5.44 -7.86 14.11
C CYS A 101 -6.82 -7.69 14.76
N ASP A 102 -7.04 -8.47 15.82
CA ASP A 102 -8.20 -8.39 16.69
C ASP A 102 -8.23 -7.08 17.48
N GLU A 103 -9.47 -6.68 17.77
CA GLU A 103 -9.90 -5.61 18.65
C GLU A 103 -9.28 -5.73 20.07
N HIS A 104 -8.60 -4.68 20.53
CA HIS A 104 -8.46 -4.46 21.96
C HIS A 104 -9.59 -3.54 22.42
N GLY A 105 -10.54 -4.17 23.10
CA GLY A 105 -11.69 -3.53 23.71
C GLY A 105 -11.32 -2.60 24.87
N LEU A 106 -12.31 -1.77 25.18
CA LEU A 106 -12.68 -1.39 26.54
C LEU A 106 -14.11 -1.88 26.78
#